data_AF-G9NBI1-F1
#
_entry.id   AF-G9NBI1-F1
#
_cell.length_a   1.000
_cell.length_b   1.000
_cell.length_c   1.000
_cell.angle_alpha   90.00
_cell.angle_beta   90.00
_cell.angle_gamma   90.00
#
_symmetry.space_group_name_H-M   'P 1'
#
loop_
_entity.id
_entity.type
_entity.pdbx_description
1 polymer ?
#
loop_
_entity_poly.entity_id
_entity_poly.type
_entity_poly.pdbx_seq_one_letter_code
_entity_poly.pdbx_strand_id
1 'polypeptide(L)'
;MDSQSPKKFQLFPYLPFELREMIWKAAIRPQERGAQFFTFSNSSDCVLASLAVLASDTLTAKTPNLTISLDDDNVSSYMIDSGLWNACSESRMILQKEVAKRRWFGQDSRTGHFTSGSGLDRYLTYSPRDDLICFQHQDLKKLLEWEWNEVYSVPPFLREYHANVALEYDQRWQYFFPEGLPVVPYRNRKTMQGILFRACHKVAAGKLWLIDYRVQPKANIPKEKQSVPDLTFHANGKRFVSVDDETMWDFQGSTCQAFARRLDAAIQFYASFTAFGIPDLLWRAPGRVGILACIE
;
A
#
# COMPACT_ATOMS: atom_id res chain seq x y z
N MET A 1 -3.58 -32.80 -22.46
CA MET A 1 -3.70 -31.33 -22.32
C MET A 1 -2.30 -30.78 -22.45
N ASP A 2 -1.96 -30.28 -23.63
CA ASP A 2 -0.61 -29.82 -23.96
C ASP A 2 -0.28 -28.55 -23.18
N SER A 3 0.78 -28.61 -22.38
CA SER A 3 1.41 -27.45 -21.77
C SER A 3 2.10 -26.63 -22.86
N GLN A 4 1.42 -25.63 -23.41
CA GLN A 4 2.06 -24.63 -24.26
C GLN A 4 3.11 -23.89 -23.42
N SER A 5 4.37 -24.20 -23.68
CA SER A 5 5.50 -23.38 -23.20
C SER A 5 5.29 -21.92 -23.65
N PRO A 6 5.61 -20.93 -22.80
CA PRO A 6 5.40 -19.52 -23.13
C PRO A 6 6.18 -19.18 -24.41
N LYS A 7 5.48 -18.63 -25.42
CA LYS A 7 6.08 -18.21 -26.69
C LYS A 7 7.13 -17.13 -26.43
N LYS A 8 8.40 -17.52 -26.38
CA LYS A 8 9.52 -16.58 -26.34
C LYS A 8 9.56 -15.81 -27.66
N PHE A 9 9.57 -14.48 -27.61
CA PHE A 9 9.79 -13.66 -28.79
C PHE A 9 11.26 -13.82 -29.23
N GLN A 10 11.53 -14.81 -30.09
CA GLN A 10 12.89 -15.21 -30.45
C GLN A 10 13.67 -14.13 -31.22
N LEU A 11 12.99 -13.13 -31.75
CA LEU A 11 13.61 -12.04 -32.49
C LEU A 11 14.20 -10.94 -31.58
N PHE A 12 13.80 -10.87 -30.31
CA PHE A 12 14.28 -9.81 -29.40
C PHE A 12 15.80 -9.71 -29.35
N PRO A 13 16.57 -10.81 -29.15
CA PRO A 13 18.01 -10.72 -29.02
C PRO A 13 18.74 -10.29 -30.30
N TYR A 14 18.08 -10.39 -31.46
CA TYR A 14 18.65 -10.00 -32.75
C TYR A 14 18.46 -8.52 -33.08
N LEU A 15 17.70 -7.79 -32.27
CA LEU A 15 17.57 -6.34 -32.43
C LEU A 15 18.90 -5.64 -32.05
N PRO A 16 19.27 -4.56 -32.75
CA PRO A 16 20.33 -3.65 -32.31
C PRO A 16 20.14 -3.24 -30.85
N PHE A 17 21.27 -3.04 -30.14
CA PHE A 17 21.24 -2.74 -28.71
C PHE A 17 20.37 -1.51 -28.40
N GLU A 18 20.41 -0.50 -29.25
CA GLU A 18 19.66 0.75 -29.10
C GLU A 18 18.15 0.49 -29.06
N LEU A 19 17.65 -0.38 -29.95
CA LEU A 19 16.23 -0.76 -29.97
C LEU A 19 15.84 -1.59 -28.75
N ARG A 20 16.71 -2.52 -28.33
CA ARG A 20 16.47 -3.30 -27.10
C ARG A 20 16.46 -2.39 -25.88
N GLU A 21 17.37 -1.43 -25.80
CA GLU A 21 17.42 -0.45 -24.72
C GLU A 21 16.15 0.41 -24.70
N MET A 22 15.67 0.88 -25.86
CA MET A 22 14.41 1.62 -25.97
C MET A 22 13.21 0.79 -25.51
N ILE A 23 13.12 -0.49 -25.91
CA ILE A 23 12.04 -1.37 -25.49
C ILE A 23 12.07 -1.60 -23.97
N TRP A 24 13.26 -1.86 -23.41
CA TRP A 24 13.38 -2.03 -21.96
C TRP A 24 13.02 -0.77 -21.18
N LYS A 25 13.46 0.40 -21.64
CA LYS A 25 13.08 1.69 -21.05
C LYS A 25 11.56 1.93 -21.12
N ALA A 26 10.93 1.57 -22.23
CA ALA A 26 9.49 1.68 -22.41
C ALA A 26 8.69 0.68 -21.54
N ALA A 27 9.28 -0.46 -21.21
CA ALA A 27 8.66 -1.47 -20.35
C ALA A 27 8.74 -1.13 -18.85
N ILE A 28 9.67 -0.24 -18.45
CA ILE A 28 9.76 0.24 -17.07
C ILE A 28 8.49 1.03 -16.74
N ARG A 29 7.95 0.82 -15.53
CA ARG A 29 6.75 1.55 -15.10
C ARG A 29 6.95 3.07 -15.23
N PRO A 30 5.89 3.82 -15.63
CA PRO A 30 5.89 5.27 -15.60
C PRO A 30 6.31 5.82 -14.23
N GLN A 31 6.88 7.02 -14.22
CA GLN A 31 7.25 7.71 -12.99
C GLN A 31 6.03 8.41 -12.38
N GLU A 32 5.10 7.61 -11.89
CA GLU A 32 3.88 8.05 -11.23
C GLU A 32 3.83 7.47 -9.81
N ARG A 33 2.98 8.05 -8.95
CA ARG A 33 2.74 7.51 -7.61
C ARG A 33 2.07 6.16 -7.75
N GLY A 34 2.75 5.10 -7.35
CA GLY A 34 2.22 3.74 -7.47
C GLY A 34 1.43 3.31 -6.22
N ALA A 35 0.49 2.39 -6.42
CA ALA A 35 -0.15 1.64 -5.34
C ALA A 35 0.45 0.24 -5.25
N GLN A 36 0.83 -0.16 -4.04
CA GLN A 36 1.30 -1.50 -3.72
C GLN A 36 0.37 -2.16 -2.70
N PHE A 37 -0.17 -3.32 -3.05
CA PHE A 37 -0.98 -4.12 -2.14
C PHE A 37 -0.13 -5.17 -1.45
N PHE A 38 -0.20 -5.20 -0.12
CA PHE A 38 0.36 -6.25 0.69
C PHE A 38 -0.75 -7.05 1.33
N THR A 39 -0.47 -8.32 1.56
CA THR A 39 -1.26 -9.18 2.44
C THR A 39 -0.33 -9.90 3.40
N PHE A 40 -0.88 -10.81 4.19
CA PHE A 40 -0.13 -11.52 5.22
C PHE A 40 -0.43 -13.01 5.21
N SER A 41 0.58 -13.83 5.48
CA SER A 41 0.42 -15.27 5.71
C SER A 41 0.83 -15.65 7.13
N ASN A 42 0.13 -16.63 7.71
CA ASN A 42 0.41 -17.16 9.05
C ASN A 42 1.32 -18.39 9.02
N SER A 43 1.59 -18.94 7.84
CA SER A 43 2.26 -20.23 7.70
C SER A 43 3.75 -20.06 7.41
N SER A 44 4.55 -20.84 8.14
CA SER A 44 5.87 -21.32 7.72
C SER A 44 5.77 -22.33 6.57
N ASP A 45 4.54 -22.78 6.25
CA ASP A 45 4.30 -23.70 5.14
C ASP A 45 4.69 -23.02 3.84
N CYS A 46 5.71 -23.61 3.21
CA CYS A 46 6.26 -23.33 1.89
C CYS A 46 5.22 -22.69 0.98
N VAL A 47 5.25 -21.36 1.03
CA VAL A 47 4.55 -20.33 0.29
C VAL A 47 3.72 -20.87 -0.88
N LEU A 48 2.40 -20.64 -0.84
CA LEU A 48 1.50 -20.87 -1.99
C LEU A 48 2.17 -20.38 -3.28
N ALA A 49 2.08 -21.14 -4.37
CA ALA A 49 2.72 -20.78 -5.64
C ALA A 49 2.33 -19.37 -6.13
N SER A 50 1.17 -18.87 -5.68
CA SER A 50 0.61 -17.55 -5.98
C SER A 50 1.08 -16.42 -5.06
N LEU A 51 1.91 -16.68 -4.04
CA LEU A 51 2.41 -15.65 -3.12
C LEU A 51 3.95 -15.60 -3.12
N ALA A 52 4.50 -14.43 -2.78
CA ALA A 52 5.89 -14.30 -2.38
C ALA A 52 5.98 -13.66 -1.00
N VAL A 53 6.81 -14.24 -0.12
CA VAL A 53 7.02 -13.79 1.26
C VAL A 53 8.25 -12.90 1.31
N LEU A 54 8.19 -11.79 2.05
CA LEU A 54 9.34 -10.93 2.28
C LEU A 54 10.46 -11.73 2.99
N ALA A 55 11.60 -11.84 2.32
CA ALA A 55 12.80 -12.41 2.91
C ALA A 55 13.36 -11.44 3.96
N SER A 56 13.33 -11.84 5.23
CA SER A 56 13.95 -11.06 6.30
C SER A 56 14.44 -11.97 7.42
N ASP A 57 15.76 -12.00 7.58
CA ASP A 57 16.44 -12.77 8.64
C ASP A 57 16.17 -12.22 10.05
N THR A 58 15.51 -11.07 10.14
CA THR A 58 15.25 -10.35 11.39
C THR A 58 13.85 -10.58 11.95
N LEU A 59 12.94 -11.24 11.22
CA LEU A 59 11.58 -11.50 11.68
C LEU A 59 11.53 -12.75 12.56
N THR A 60 10.81 -12.69 13.67
CA THR A 60 10.64 -13.84 14.57
C THR A 60 9.60 -14.81 14.01
N ALA A 61 9.66 -16.09 14.38
CA ALA A 61 8.70 -17.12 13.96
C ALA A 61 7.23 -16.83 14.35
N LYS A 62 6.98 -15.86 15.24
CA LYS A 62 5.64 -15.43 15.66
C LYS A 62 5.14 -14.21 14.88
N THR A 63 5.98 -13.58 14.07
CA THR A 63 5.63 -12.39 13.31
C THR A 63 4.88 -12.82 12.04
N PRO A 64 3.71 -12.25 11.73
CA PRO A 64 3.01 -12.58 10.50
C PRO A 64 3.84 -12.14 9.29
N ASN A 65 3.96 -13.04 8.32
CA ASN A 65 4.78 -12.84 7.13
C ASN A 65 4.11 -11.83 6.20
N LEU A 66 4.84 -10.77 5.82
CA LEU A 66 4.39 -9.84 4.79
C LEU A 66 4.52 -10.50 3.41
N THR A 67 3.45 -10.49 2.63
CA THR A 67 3.42 -11.13 1.32
C THR A 67 2.88 -10.22 0.22
N ILE A 68 3.25 -10.57 -1.01
CA ILE A 68 2.69 -10.01 -2.24
C ILE A 68 2.03 -11.12 -3.05
N SER A 69 0.95 -10.79 -3.75
CA SER A 69 0.35 -11.70 -4.72
C SER A 69 1.18 -11.78 -6.00
N LEU A 70 1.27 -12.97 -6.58
CA LEU A 70 1.88 -13.24 -7.88
C LEU A 70 0.83 -13.57 -8.95
N ASP A 71 -0.45 -13.58 -8.56
CA ASP A 71 -1.56 -13.86 -9.45
C ASP A 71 -1.76 -12.72 -10.45
N ASP A 72 -2.32 -13.06 -11.62
CA ASP A 72 -2.58 -12.12 -12.71
C ASP A 72 -3.62 -11.03 -12.31
N ASP A 73 -4.38 -11.26 -11.25
CA ASP A 73 -5.34 -10.30 -10.69
C ASP A 73 -4.69 -9.29 -9.73
N ASN A 74 -3.37 -9.39 -9.48
CA ASN A 74 -2.67 -8.43 -8.65
C ASN A 74 -2.68 -7.04 -9.30
N VAL A 75 -3.42 -6.13 -8.66
CA VAL A 75 -3.57 -4.74 -9.08
C VAL A 75 -2.35 -3.86 -8.75
N SER A 76 -1.30 -4.40 -8.15
CA SER A 76 -0.13 -3.60 -7.74
C SER A 76 0.73 -3.16 -8.92
N SER A 77 1.12 -1.89 -8.93
CA SER A 77 1.93 -1.30 -10.03
C SER A 77 3.35 -1.85 -10.12
N TYR A 78 3.90 -2.35 -9.03
CA TYR A 78 5.32 -2.71 -8.93
C TYR A 78 5.63 -4.13 -9.43
N MET A 79 4.61 -4.90 -9.80
CA MET A 79 4.80 -6.22 -10.39
C MET A 79 5.48 -6.13 -11.76
N ILE A 80 5.30 -5.02 -12.49
CA ILE A 80 5.98 -4.73 -13.76
C ILE A 80 7.50 -4.70 -13.55
N ASP A 81 7.98 -3.90 -12.59
CA ASP A 81 9.40 -3.80 -12.28
C ASP A 81 9.96 -5.15 -11.82
N SER A 82 9.19 -5.92 -11.05
CA SER A 82 9.59 -7.25 -10.58
C SER A 82 9.80 -8.25 -11.72
N GLY A 83 9.00 -8.15 -12.79
CA GLY A 83 9.19 -8.91 -14.03
C GLY A 83 10.51 -8.53 -14.72
N LEU A 84 10.80 -7.23 -14.84
CA LEU A 84 12.02 -6.73 -15.47
C LEU A 84 13.29 -7.11 -14.71
N TRP A 85 13.25 -7.19 -13.38
CA TRP A 85 14.36 -7.70 -12.56
C TRP A 85 14.78 -9.13 -12.92
N ASN A 86 13.83 -9.94 -13.38
CA ASN A 86 13.99 -11.38 -13.58
C ASN A 86 14.03 -11.81 -15.05
N ALA A 87 13.71 -10.92 -16.00
CA ALA A 87 13.65 -11.27 -17.42
C ALA A 87 15.02 -11.64 -18.01
N CYS A 88 16.04 -10.77 -17.88
CA CYS A 88 17.43 -11.07 -18.21
C CYS A 88 18.41 -10.08 -17.53
N SER A 89 19.71 -10.29 -17.69
CA SER A 89 20.74 -9.38 -17.15
C SER A 89 20.64 -7.97 -17.73
N GLU A 90 20.29 -7.84 -19.01
CA GLU A 90 20.17 -6.55 -19.69
C GLU A 90 18.98 -5.73 -19.17
N SER A 91 17.79 -6.35 -19.05
CA SER A 91 16.60 -5.69 -18.51
C SER A 91 16.86 -5.20 -17.08
N ARG A 92 17.51 -6.02 -16.25
CA ARG A 92 17.91 -5.68 -14.89
C ARG A 92 18.86 -4.49 -14.85
N MET A 93 19.90 -4.48 -15.69
CA MET A 93 20.88 -3.40 -15.77
C MET A 93 20.21 -2.06 -16.13
N ILE A 94 19.30 -2.08 -17.12
CA ILE A 94 18.57 -0.88 -17.55
C ILE A 94 17.63 -0.39 -16.46
N LEU A 95 16.86 -1.29 -15.84
CA LEU A 95 16.00 -0.95 -14.70
C LEU A 95 16.80 -0.33 -13.55
N GLN A 96 17.93 -0.93 -13.16
CA GLN A 96 18.79 -0.40 -12.11
C GLN A 96 19.31 1.01 -12.45
N LYS A 97 19.70 1.26 -13.71
CA LYS A 97 20.14 2.57 -14.17
C LYS A 97 19.03 3.62 -14.09
N GLU A 98 17.81 3.28 -14.50
CA GLU A 98 16.67 4.21 -14.42
C GLU A 98 16.20 4.45 -12.97
N VAL A 99 16.17 3.41 -12.13
CA VAL A 99 15.88 3.55 -10.69
C VAL A 99 16.94 4.40 -10.00
N ALA A 100 18.22 4.21 -10.34
CA ALA A 100 19.29 5.04 -9.81
C ALA A 100 19.07 6.51 -10.18
N LYS A 101 18.76 6.83 -11.45
CA LYS A 101 18.43 8.20 -11.89
C LYS A 101 17.33 8.84 -11.02
N ARG A 102 16.26 8.09 -10.70
CA ARG A 102 15.18 8.57 -9.82
C ARG A 102 15.71 8.96 -8.42
N ARG A 103 16.65 8.17 -7.86
CA ARG A 103 17.31 8.49 -6.58
C ARG A 103 18.20 9.73 -6.65
N TRP A 104 18.92 9.94 -7.76
CA TRP A 104 19.73 11.16 -7.96
C TRP A 104 18.87 12.44 -7.96
N PHE A 105 17.59 12.35 -8.33
CA PHE A 105 16.62 13.44 -8.21
C PHE A 105 15.98 13.53 -6.81
N GLY A 106 16.55 12.87 -5.79
CA GLY A 106 16.13 13.01 -4.39
C GLY A 106 14.93 12.14 -3.98
N GLN A 107 14.49 11.18 -4.82
CA GLN A 107 13.45 10.24 -4.41
C GLN A 107 14.01 9.14 -3.51
N ASP A 108 13.64 9.18 -2.23
CA ASP A 108 13.84 8.07 -1.30
C ASP A 108 13.09 6.84 -1.83
N SER A 109 13.77 5.69 -1.89
CA SER A 109 13.17 4.43 -2.33
C SER A 109 13.60 3.27 -1.43
N ARG A 110 12.73 2.28 -1.32
CA ARG A 110 12.93 1.06 -0.53
C ARG A 110 12.75 -0.14 -1.44
N THR A 111 13.71 -1.06 -1.39
CA THR A 111 13.64 -2.32 -2.14
C THR A 111 13.46 -3.47 -1.18
N GLY A 112 12.40 -4.24 -1.35
CA GLY A 112 12.15 -5.48 -0.62
C GLY A 112 12.48 -6.67 -1.51
N HIS A 113 13.02 -7.73 -0.91
CA HIS A 113 13.25 -9.02 -1.55
C HIS A 113 12.19 -9.99 -1.04
N PHE A 114 11.46 -10.59 -1.97
CA PHE A 114 10.39 -11.52 -1.69
C PHE A 114 10.70 -12.84 -2.39
N THR A 115 10.48 -13.96 -1.70
CA THR A 115 10.71 -15.30 -2.25
C THR A 115 9.41 -16.08 -2.22
N SER A 116 9.07 -16.68 -3.36
CA SER A 116 7.91 -17.54 -3.51
C SER A 116 8.24 -18.99 -3.17
N GLY A 117 7.22 -19.84 -3.04
CA GLY A 117 7.41 -21.24 -2.64
C GLY A 117 8.01 -22.09 -3.75
N SER A 118 7.96 -21.59 -4.98
CA SER A 118 8.67 -22.17 -6.13
C SER A 118 10.16 -21.78 -6.15
N GLY A 119 10.64 -20.98 -5.19
CA GLY A 119 12.01 -20.47 -5.16
C GLY A 119 12.24 -19.28 -6.09
N LEU A 120 11.18 -18.73 -6.70
CA LEU A 120 11.28 -17.55 -7.55
C LEU A 120 11.40 -16.29 -6.70
N ASP A 121 12.50 -15.56 -6.90
CA ASP A 121 12.77 -14.28 -6.25
C ASP A 121 12.07 -13.12 -6.96
N ARG A 122 11.60 -12.18 -6.16
CA ARG A 122 10.91 -10.96 -6.57
C ARG A 122 11.52 -9.79 -5.83
N TYR A 123 11.79 -8.73 -6.58
CA TYR A 123 12.24 -7.46 -6.02
C TYR A 123 11.17 -6.42 -6.27
N LEU A 124 10.91 -5.62 -5.24
CA LEU A 124 9.91 -4.56 -5.31
C LEU A 124 10.51 -3.27 -4.80
N THR A 125 10.45 -2.20 -5.61
CA THR A 125 11.01 -0.90 -5.25
C THR A 125 9.95 0.19 -5.29
N TYR A 126 9.61 0.76 -4.15
CA TYR A 126 8.65 1.87 -4.00
C TYR A 126 9.26 3.06 -3.25
N SER A 127 8.61 4.20 -3.28
CA SER A 127 8.97 5.43 -2.58
C SER A 127 8.04 5.68 -1.38
N PRO A 128 8.51 5.50 -0.14
CA PRO A 128 7.65 5.65 1.05
C PRO A 128 6.99 7.02 1.22
N ARG A 129 7.56 8.08 0.63
CA ARG A 129 7.04 9.45 0.74
C ARG A 129 6.02 9.82 -0.33
N ASP A 130 6.01 9.11 -1.46
CA ASP A 130 5.17 9.45 -2.61
C ASP A 130 4.10 8.39 -2.86
N ASP A 131 4.45 7.12 -2.69
CA ASP A 131 3.63 5.98 -3.10
C ASP A 131 2.63 5.56 -2.02
N LEU A 132 1.62 4.78 -2.43
CA LEU A 132 0.57 4.24 -1.56
C LEU A 132 0.85 2.78 -1.23
N ILE A 133 0.97 2.45 0.05
CA ILE A 133 0.94 1.06 0.50
C ILE A 133 -0.46 0.71 0.99
N CYS A 134 -1.00 -0.41 0.53
CA CYS A 134 -2.38 -0.83 0.78
C CYS A 134 -2.39 -2.16 1.52
N PHE A 135 -3.28 -2.27 2.51
CA PHE A 135 -3.58 -3.53 3.20
C PHE A 135 -5.08 -3.82 3.09
N GLN A 136 -5.45 -5.10 3.06
CA GLN A 136 -6.86 -5.50 3.05
C GLN A 136 -7.46 -5.43 4.45
N HIS A 137 -8.79 -5.28 4.57
CA HIS A 137 -9.45 -5.18 5.88
C HIS A 137 -9.23 -6.43 6.76
N GLN A 138 -9.08 -7.60 6.15
CA GLN A 138 -8.83 -8.88 6.82
C GLN A 138 -7.44 -8.95 7.48
N ASP A 139 -6.51 -8.12 7.01
CA ASP A 139 -5.14 -8.08 7.47
C ASP A 139 -4.93 -7.20 8.70
N LEU A 140 -5.95 -6.43 9.11
CA LEU A 140 -5.91 -5.56 10.28
C LEU A 140 -5.45 -6.26 11.55
N LYS A 141 -5.93 -7.48 11.80
CA LYS A 141 -5.55 -8.24 12.99
C LYS A 141 -4.06 -8.55 12.98
N LYS A 142 -3.51 -8.95 11.84
CA LYS A 142 -2.10 -9.33 11.67
C LYS A 142 -1.18 -8.12 11.74
N LEU A 143 -1.62 -6.98 11.20
CA LEU A 143 -0.90 -5.72 11.33
C LEU A 143 -0.77 -5.29 12.81
N LEU A 144 -1.77 -5.58 13.65
CA LEU A 144 -1.71 -5.36 15.09
C LEU A 144 -0.82 -6.36 15.85
N GLU A 145 -0.57 -7.54 15.29
CA GLU A 145 0.32 -8.56 15.88
C GLU A 145 1.80 -8.15 15.79
N TRP A 146 2.15 -7.14 14.98
CA TRP A 146 3.49 -6.54 15.00
C TRP A 146 3.73 -5.76 16.31
N GLU A 147 4.58 -6.28 17.20
CA GLU A 147 4.95 -5.63 18.46
C GLU A 147 6.04 -4.56 18.31
N TRP A 148 5.74 -3.30 18.65
CA TRP A 148 6.72 -2.20 18.51
C TRP A 148 7.84 -2.27 19.56
N ASN A 149 7.59 -3.01 20.64
CA ASN A 149 8.47 -3.07 21.81
C ASN A 149 9.65 -4.03 21.60
N GLU A 150 9.56 -4.91 20.63
CA GLU A 150 10.69 -5.69 20.13
C GLU A 150 11.15 -5.05 18.82
N VAL A 151 12.44 -4.73 18.72
CA VAL A 151 13.11 -4.06 17.58
C VAL A 151 12.92 -4.80 16.22
N TYR A 152 12.21 -5.93 16.21
CA TYR A 152 12.24 -6.96 15.19
C TYR A 152 10.88 -7.35 14.58
N SER A 153 9.75 -6.78 15.02
CA SER A 153 8.44 -7.26 14.53
C SER A 153 7.95 -6.60 13.23
N VAL A 154 8.24 -5.31 13.02
CA VAL A 154 7.92 -4.65 11.75
C VAL A 154 9.06 -4.95 10.78
N PRO A 155 8.79 -5.40 9.55
CA PRO A 155 9.87 -5.65 8.60
C PRO A 155 10.69 -4.37 8.32
N PRO A 156 12.03 -4.43 8.22
CA PRO A 156 12.87 -3.26 7.93
C PRO A 156 12.40 -2.47 6.70
N PHE A 157 11.87 -3.20 5.72
CA PHE A 157 11.24 -2.69 4.50
C PHE A 157 10.05 -1.72 4.75
N LEU A 158 9.42 -1.77 5.92
CA LEU A 158 8.29 -0.93 6.38
C LEU A 158 8.60 -0.15 7.69
N ARG A 159 9.84 -0.08 8.17
CA ARG A 159 10.16 0.59 9.46
C ARG A 159 10.20 2.12 9.41
N GLU A 160 10.03 2.72 8.23
CA GLU A 160 10.11 4.16 8.06
C GLU A 160 8.75 4.85 7.99
N TYR A 161 8.77 6.17 8.00
CA TYR A 161 7.59 6.98 7.78
C TYR A 161 7.04 6.76 6.37
N HIS A 162 5.75 6.40 6.28
CA HIS A 162 5.03 6.26 5.02
C HIS A 162 4.07 7.43 4.88
N ALA A 163 4.19 8.23 3.82
CA ALA A 163 3.29 9.36 3.62
C ALA A 163 1.84 8.88 3.40
N ASN A 164 1.64 7.77 2.69
CA ASN A 164 0.31 7.28 2.32
C ASN A 164 0.16 5.79 2.65
N VAL A 165 -0.72 5.49 3.59
CA VAL A 165 -1.13 4.11 3.92
C VAL A 165 -2.62 3.98 3.67
N ALA A 166 -3.02 2.95 2.95
CA ALA A 166 -4.42 2.63 2.67
C ALA A 166 -4.87 1.36 3.36
N LEU A 167 -6.15 1.35 3.72
CA LEU A 167 -6.89 0.17 4.14
C LEU A 167 -8.18 0.08 3.34
N GLU A 168 -8.52 -1.11 2.88
CA GLU A 168 -9.83 -1.37 2.31
C GLU A 168 -10.91 -1.16 3.37
N TYR A 169 -11.93 -0.38 3.04
CA TYR A 169 -13.03 -0.07 3.94
C TYR A 169 -14.07 -1.19 3.97
N ASP A 170 -14.53 -1.55 5.16
CA ASP A 170 -15.61 -2.49 5.37
C ASP A 170 -16.79 -1.79 6.07
N GLN A 171 -17.97 -1.87 5.46
CA GLN A 171 -19.17 -1.21 6.01
C GLN A 171 -19.58 -1.75 7.37
N ARG A 172 -19.22 -2.99 7.73
CA ARG A 172 -19.46 -3.55 9.06
C ARG A 172 -18.80 -2.71 10.16
N TRP A 173 -17.74 -1.95 9.85
CA TRP A 173 -17.07 -1.04 10.78
C TRP A 173 -17.99 0.01 11.38
N GLN A 174 -19.13 0.32 10.74
CA GLN A 174 -20.14 1.21 11.30
C GLN A 174 -20.78 0.68 12.59
N TYR A 175 -20.78 -0.64 12.80
CA TYR A 175 -21.45 -1.29 13.93
C TYR A 175 -20.51 -1.61 15.11
N PHE A 176 -19.21 -1.38 14.96
CA PHE A 176 -18.23 -1.61 16.04
C PHE A 176 -18.28 -0.53 17.14
N PHE A 177 -19.40 0.21 17.27
CA PHE A 177 -19.56 1.35 18.17
C PHE A 177 -20.72 1.22 19.17
N PRO A 178 -20.50 0.55 20.30
CA PRO A 178 -21.31 0.78 21.48
C PRO A 178 -20.43 1.35 22.60
N GLU A 179 -19.98 2.60 22.52
CA GLU A 179 -19.37 3.26 23.69
C GLU A 179 -19.40 4.80 23.56
N GLY A 180 -19.63 5.46 24.70
CA GLY A 180 -19.69 6.92 24.85
C GLY A 180 -18.36 7.64 24.60
N LEU A 181 -18.31 8.93 24.96
CA LEU A 181 -17.20 9.86 24.72
C LEU A 181 -15.82 9.21 24.88
N PRO A 182 -14.84 9.56 24.01
CA PRO A 182 -13.53 8.90 23.99
C PRO A 182 -12.85 8.89 25.36
N VAL A 183 -12.75 7.70 25.97
CA VAL A 183 -11.99 7.50 27.21
C VAL A 183 -10.50 7.39 26.87
N VAL A 184 -9.68 8.21 27.53
CA VAL A 184 -8.21 8.19 27.43
C VAL A 184 -7.67 7.01 28.27
N PRO A 185 -6.64 6.27 27.82
CA PRO A 185 -5.84 6.49 26.62
C PRO A 185 -6.38 5.80 25.36
N TYR A 186 -6.34 6.52 24.23
CA TYR A 186 -6.91 6.11 22.94
C TYR A 186 -6.39 4.75 22.43
N ARG A 187 -5.14 4.42 22.77
CA ARG A 187 -4.50 3.13 22.46
C ARG A 187 -5.22 1.93 23.06
N ASN A 188 -5.96 2.11 24.16
CA ASN A 188 -6.67 1.03 24.85
C ASN A 188 -8.11 0.85 24.36
N ARG A 189 -8.59 1.68 23.43
CA ARG A 189 -9.94 1.51 22.87
C ARG A 189 -10.01 0.21 22.08
N LYS A 190 -11.00 -0.61 22.41
CA LYS A 190 -11.36 -1.83 21.67
C LYS A 190 -12.34 -1.54 20.52
N THR A 191 -12.47 -0.26 20.15
CA THR A 191 -13.25 0.17 18.98
C THR A 191 -12.43 0.04 17.70
N MET A 192 -13.11 0.07 16.55
CA MET A 192 -12.43 0.08 15.25
C MET A 192 -11.49 1.29 15.10
N GLN A 193 -11.83 2.47 15.63
CA GLN A 193 -10.90 3.61 15.58
C GLN A 193 -9.62 3.35 16.37
N GLY A 194 -9.73 2.74 17.57
CA GLY A 194 -8.57 2.38 18.37
C GLY A 194 -7.69 1.35 17.66
N ILE A 195 -8.30 0.38 16.98
CA ILE A 195 -7.60 -0.59 16.13
C ILE A 195 -6.85 0.11 15.00
N LEU A 196 -7.52 0.95 14.21
CA LEU A 196 -6.91 1.67 13.10
C LEU A 196 -5.80 2.61 13.55
N PHE A 197 -6.00 3.30 14.68
CA PHE A 197 -5.00 4.15 15.29
C PHE A 197 -3.72 3.36 15.60
N ARG A 198 -3.85 2.20 16.27
CA ARG A 198 -2.71 1.35 16.58
C ARG A 198 -2.04 0.81 15.31
N ALA A 199 -2.83 0.37 14.33
CA ALA A 199 -2.30 -0.14 13.07
C ALA A 199 -1.48 0.94 12.33
N CYS A 200 -2.01 2.16 12.20
CA CYS A 200 -1.30 3.29 11.58
C CYS A 200 -0.01 3.66 12.31
N HIS A 201 -0.02 3.60 13.64
CA HIS A 201 1.19 3.82 14.43
C HIS A 201 2.29 2.80 14.07
N LYS A 202 1.94 1.51 13.90
CA LYS A 202 2.91 0.45 13.59
C LYS A 202 3.63 0.65 12.26
N VAL A 203 2.97 1.24 11.28
CA VAL A 203 3.54 1.51 9.95
C VAL A 203 3.99 2.97 9.79
N ALA A 204 3.99 3.74 10.88
CA ALA A 204 4.31 5.17 10.88
C ALA A 204 3.59 5.95 9.77
N ALA A 205 2.28 5.73 9.62
CA ALA A 205 1.47 6.34 8.59
C ALA A 205 1.37 7.87 8.75
N GLY A 206 1.63 8.61 7.68
CA GLY A 206 1.43 10.05 7.57
C GLY A 206 -0.02 10.40 7.30
N LYS A 207 -0.60 9.83 6.25
CA LYS A 207 -2.03 9.88 5.92
C LYS A 207 -2.57 8.46 5.90
N LEU A 208 -3.72 8.25 6.53
CA LEU A 208 -4.52 7.04 6.40
C LEU A 208 -5.59 7.26 5.33
N TRP A 209 -5.64 6.38 4.34
CA TRP A 209 -6.65 6.33 3.30
C TRP A 209 -7.60 5.16 3.51
N LEU A 210 -8.88 5.39 3.37
CA LEU A 210 -9.90 4.35 3.30
C LEU A 210 -10.27 4.13 1.83
N ILE A 211 -9.92 2.96 1.29
CA ILE A 211 -10.33 2.58 -0.07
C ILE A 211 -11.75 2.04 -0.01
N ASP A 212 -12.69 2.72 -0.65
CA ASP A 212 -14.06 2.20 -0.79
C ASP A 212 -14.42 2.08 -2.26
N TYR A 213 -14.50 0.83 -2.73
CA TYR A 213 -14.76 0.49 -4.12
C TYR A 213 -16.17 0.87 -4.61
N ARG A 214 -17.10 1.20 -3.70
CA ARG A 214 -18.46 1.65 -4.06
C ARG A 214 -18.53 3.13 -4.36
N VAL A 215 -17.51 3.89 -3.97
CA VAL A 215 -17.48 5.33 -4.20
C VAL A 215 -17.14 5.57 -5.67
N GLN A 216 -18.05 6.25 -6.37
CA GLN A 216 -17.96 6.47 -7.81
C GLN A 216 -18.12 7.96 -8.14
N PRO A 217 -17.50 8.49 -9.21
CA PRO A 217 -17.75 9.85 -9.65
C PRO A 217 -19.21 10.04 -10.05
N LYS A 218 -19.83 11.17 -9.69
CA LYS A 218 -21.19 11.48 -10.17
C LYS A 218 -21.18 11.74 -11.68
N ALA A 219 -22.14 11.17 -12.40
CA ALA A 219 -22.21 11.24 -13.87
C ALA A 219 -22.40 12.67 -14.44
N ASN A 220 -23.00 13.59 -13.68
CA ASN A 220 -23.44 14.91 -14.16
C ASN A 220 -22.65 16.08 -13.60
N ILE A 221 -21.36 15.88 -13.31
CA ILE A 221 -20.50 16.95 -12.80
C ILE A 221 -20.12 17.90 -13.95
N PRO A 222 -20.45 19.21 -13.87
CA PRO A 222 -20.01 20.19 -14.85
C PRO A 222 -18.49 20.18 -14.98
N LYS A 223 -17.95 20.24 -16.21
CA LYS A 223 -16.50 20.23 -16.47
C LYS A 223 -15.75 21.33 -15.70
N GLU A 224 -16.40 22.46 -15.46
CA GLU A 224 -15.89 23.59 -14.67
C GLU A 224 -15.71 23.28 -13.18
N LYS A 225 -16.44 22.28 -12.66
CA LYS A 225 -16.33 21.81 -11.27
C LYS A 225 -15.41 20.61 -11.12
N GLN A 226 -15.00 19.96 -12.21
CA GLN A 226 -14.06 18.83 -12.18
C GLN A 226 -12.69 19.34 -11.72
N SER A 227 -12.48 19.39 -10.40
CA SER A 227 -11.16 19.63 -9.84
C SER A 227 -10.25 18.47 -10.19
N VAL A 228 -9.01 18.76 -10.57
CA VAL A 228 -7.96 17.74 -10.60
C VAL A 228 -7.82 17.22 -9.17
N PRO A 229 -7.93 15.90 -8.94
CA PRO A 229 -7.75 15.34 -7.60
C PRO A 229 -6.37 15.69 -7.05
N ASP A 230 -6.29 16.03 -5.77
CA ASP A 230 -5.00 16.40 -5.13
C ASP A 230 -4.00 15.23 -5.21
N LEU A 231 -4.50 14.00 -5.03
CA LEU A 231 -3.69 12.79 -5.05
C LEU A 231 -4.34 11.69 -5.89
N THR A 232 -3.60 11.21 -6.88
CA THR A 232 -3.91 9.99 -7.64
C THR A 232 -2.76 9.00 -7.47
N PHE A 233 -3.11 7.74 -7.20
CA PHE A 233 -2.20 6.61 -7.12
C PHE A 233 -2.56 5.60 -8.20
N HIS A 234 -1.57 5.13 -8.94
CA HIS A 234 -1.77 4.26 -10.08
C HIS A 234 -1.50 2.81 -9.69
N ALA A 235 -2.38 1.93 -10.14
CA ALA A 235 -2.34 0.48 -10.00
C ALA A 235 -2.39 -0.16 -11.40
N ASN A 236 -2.15 -1.47 -11.48
CA ASN A 236 -2.31 -2.22 -12.71
C ASN A 236 -3.80 -2.22 -13.14
N GLY A 237 -4.10 -1.44 -14.18
CA GLY A 237 -5.44 -1.28 -14.74
C GLY A 237 -6.42 -0.49 -13.87
N LYS A 238 -5.96 0.12 -12.77
CA LYS A 238 -6.82 0.87 -11.83
C LYS A 238 -6.15 2.15 -11.37
N ARG A 239 -6.96 3.13 -10.94
CA ARG A 239 -6.49 4.37 -10.30
C ARG A 239 -7.23 4.60 -8.99
N PHE A 240 -6.49 4.97 -7.96
CA PHE A 240 -7.03 5.34 -6.66
C PHE A 240 -6.93 6.85 -6.49
N VAL A 241 -8.07 7.50 -6.35
CA VAL A 241 -8.19 8.95 -6.44
C VAL A 241 -8.75 9.51 -5.14
N SER A 242 -8.14 10.59 -4.63
CA SER A 242 -8.61 11.29 -3.44
C SER A 242 -10.00 11.86 -3.62
N VAL A 243 -10.87 11.59 -2.64
CA VAL A 243 -12.20 12.19 -2.54
C VAL A 243 -12.08 13.49 -1.75
N ASP A 244 -11.66 14.55 -2.44
CA ASP A 244 -11.43 15.87 -1.79
C ASP A 244 -12.71 16.69 -1.64
N ASP A 245 -13.57 16.71 -2.67
CA ASP A 245 -14.90 17.32 -2.64
C ASP A 245 -15.98 16.23 -2.74
N GLU A 246 -16.56 15.85 -1.61
CA GLU A 246 -17.59 14.82 -1.53
C GLU A 246 -18.85 15.13 -2.35
N THR A 247 -19.10 16.39 -2.72
CA THR A 247 -20.23 16.74 -3.59
C THR A 247 -20.09 16.15 -4.99
N MET A 248 -18.87 15.77 -5.36
CA MET A 248 -18.48 15.19 -6.65
C MET A 248 -18.61 13.66 -6.70
N TRP A 249 -18.86 13.02 -5.55
CA TRP A 249 -18.84 11.56 -5.45
C TRP A 249 -20.19 11.01 -5.01
N ASP A 250 -20.58 9.89 -5.60
CA ASP A 250 -21.68 9.06 -5.16
C ASP A 250 -21.13 7.93 -4.29
N PHE A 251 -21.55 7.90 -3.04
CA PHE A 251 -21.11 6.91 -2.06
C PHE A 251 -21.95 5.62 -2.10
N GLN A 252 -23.02 5.58 -2.90
CA GLN A 252 -23.86 4.38 -3.12
C GLN A 252 -24.31 3.71 -1.80
N GLY A 253 -24.68 4.51 -0.80
CA GLY A 253 -25.10 4.02 0.52
C GLY A 253 -23.95 3.57 1.43
N SER A 254 -22.69 3.77 1.03
CA SER A 254 -21.53 3.57 1.91
C SER A 254 -21.55 4.54 3.09
N THR A 255 -21.14 4.05 4.26
CA THR A 255 -20.92 4.86 5.45
C THR A 255 -19.46 5.23 5.69
N CYS A 256 -18.58 5.03 4.70
CA CYS A 256 -17.15 5.34 4.81
C CYS A 256 -16.88 6.81 5.13
N GLN A 257 -17.67 7.73 4.57
CA GLN A 257 -17.59 9.17 4.82
C GLN A 257 -17.83 9.51 6.30
N ALA A 258 -18.96 9.04 6.84
CA ALA A 258 -19.29 9.25 8.23
C ALA A 258 -18.27 8.59 9.16
N PHE A 259 -17.75 7.43 8.78
CA PHE A 259 -16.67 6.75 9.51
C PHE A 259 -15.35 7.55 9.49
N ALA A 260 -14.91 8.01 8.33
CA ALA A 260 -13.67 8.78 8.15
C ALA A 260 -13.69 10.06 8.98
N ARG A 261 -14.78 10.84 8.92
CA ARG A 261 -14.95 12.06 9.73
C ARG A 261 -14.89 11.79 11.23
N ARG A 262 -15.52 10.70 11.69
CA ARG A 262 -15.45 10.31 13.10
C ARG A 262 -14.04 9.89 13.52
N LEU A 263 -13.32 9.16 12.65
CA LEU A 263 -11.94 8.75 12.89
C LEU A 263 -10.99 9.96 12.90
N ASP A 264 -11.19 10.91 12.01
CA ASP A 264 -10.39 12.15 11.97
C ASP A 264 -10.62 13.00 13.23
N ALA A 265 -11.88 13.23 13.62
CA ALA A 265 -12.19 13.94 14.87
C ALA A 265 -11.58 13.25 16.10
N ALA A 266 -11.58 11.92 16.11
CA ALA A 266 -10.94 11.10 17.13
C ALA A 266 -9.41 11.31 17.20
N ILE A 267 -8.74 11.36 16.05
CA ILE A 267 -7.31 11.62 15.93
C ILE A 267 -6.98 13.05 16.37
N GLN A 268 -7.76 14.04 15.92
CA GLN A 268 -7.56 15.44 16.32
C GLN A 268 -7.74 15.63 17.81
N PHE A 269 -8.76 14.98 18.40
CA PHE A 269 -8.95 14.97 19.85
C PHE A 269 -7.71 14.41 20.56
N TYR A 270 -7.18 13.27 20.11
CA TYR A 270 -5.94 12.70 20.65
C TYR A 270 -4.73 13.64 20.51
N ALA A 271 -4.54 14.24 19.34
CA ALA A 271 -3.44 15.15 19.06
C ALA A 271 -3.44 16.36 20.02
N SER A 272 -4.63 16.83 20.42
CA SER A 272 -4.73 17.91 21.41
C SER A 272 -4.09 17.54 22.75
N PHE A 273 -4.25 16.31 23.24
CA PHE A 273 -3.63 15.83 24.50
C PHE A 273 -2.11 15.69 24.39
N THR A 274 -1.59 15.27 23.23
CA THR A 274 -0.13 15.22 23.01
C THR A 274 0.51 16.60 23.06
N ALA A 275 -0.18 17.63 22.56
CA ALA A 275 0.32 19.01 22.55
C ALA A 275 0.43 19.60 23.97
N PHE A 276 -0.36 19.11 24.93
CA PHE A 276 -0.28 19.52 26.34
C PHE A 276 0.80 18.79 27.15
N GLY A 277 1.73 18.07 26.49
CA GLY A 277 2.92 17.53 27.14
C GLY A 277 2.67 16.34 28.07
N ILE A 278 1.57 15.59 27.86
CA ILE A 278 1.28 14.37 28.63
C ILE A 278 2.27 13.27 28.18
N PRO A 279 3.24 12.83 29.01
CA PRO A 279 4.42 12.08 28.56
C PRO A 279 4.16 10.67 28.01
N ASP A 280 2.99 10.08 28.29
CA ASP A 280 2.67 8.68 27.97
C ASP A 280 2.10 8.49 26.53
N LEU A 281 2.18 9.54 25.70
CA LEU A 281 1.56 9.62 24.36
C LEU A 281 2.59 9.65 23.21
N LEU A 282 3.68 8.88 23.32
CA LEU A 282 4.67 8.69 22.23
C LEU A 282 4.11 7.97 20.98
N TRP A 283 2.80 7.69 20.94
CA TRP A 283 2.15 7.03 19.82
C TRP A 283 1.79 8.05 18.73
N ARG A 284 2.43 7.92 17.58
CA ARG A 284 2.11 8.68 16.37
C ARG A 284 0.79 8.21 15.78
N ALA A 285 -0.24 9.04 15.88
CA ALA A 285 -1.45 8.95 15.08
C ALA A 285 -1.14 9.26 13.61
N PRO A 286 -1.93 8.77 12.64
CA PRO A 286 -1.87 9.33 11.30
C PRO A 286 -2.25 10.81 11.37
N GLY A 287 -1.58 11.66 10.60
CA GLY A 287 -1.81 13.10 10.61
C GLY A 287 -3.14 13.52 10.01
N ARG A 288 -3.71 12.71 9.10
CA ARG A 288 -5.02 12.90 8.47
C ARG A 288 -5.64 11.58 8.06
N VAL A 289 -6.97 11.58 7.93
CA VAL A 289 -7.75 10.50 7.31
C VAL A 289 -8.40 11.01 6.03
N GLY A 290 -8.28 10.23 4.95
CA GLY A 290 -8.92 10.51 3.66
C GLY A 290 -9.63 9.28 3.10
N ILE A 291 -10.34 9.47 2.00
CA ILE A 291 -11.02 8.41 1.26
C ILE A 291 -10.43 8.34 -0.15
N LEU A 292 -10.19 7.12 -0.62
CA LEU A 292 -9.80 6.85 -1.99
C LEU A 292 -10.94 6.12 -2.69
N ALA A 293 -11.35 6.66 -3.83
CA ALA A 293 -12.22 5.97 -4.77
C ALA A 293 -11.36 5.20 -5.78
N CYS A 294 -11.76 3.97 -6.07
CA CYS A 294 -11.15 3.18 -7.14
C CYS A 294 -11.88 3.49 -8.45
N ILE A 295 -11.16 4.03 -9.43
CA ILE A 295 -11.67 4.34 -10.76
C ILE A 295 -10.87 3.54 -11.79
N GLU A 296 -11.57 3.10 -12.84
CA GLU A 296 -11.07 2.24 -13.93
C GLU A 296 -10.79 0.79 -13.49
#